data_AF-A0A3C0Q944-F1
#
_entry.id   AF-A0A3C0Q944-F1
#
_cell.length_a   1.000
_cell.length_b   1.000
_cell.length_c   1.000
_cell.angle_alpha   90.00
_cell.angle_beta   90.00
_cell.angle_gamma   90.00
#
_symmetry.space_group_name_H-M   'P 1'
#
loop_
_entity.id
_entity.type
_entity.pdbx_description
1 polymer ?
#
loop_
_entity_poly.entity_id
_entity_poly.type
_entity_poly.pdbx_seq_one_letter_code
_entity_poly.pdbx_strand_id
1 'polypeptide(L)'
;MEVGTTVLRDIHGLDAIPWWPLATGWWYLAGLAGLLLLFIGIRYWLIYYTDWLGWRGDARRQLRDLKKALAREDPQAVAGRLSELLRRIAMVRSGRQQAASLTGDTWLHWLGKHDKTGFDWEQHGQILLSAPYMPPSMSVERKELARLIRAATRWIDASRPAEQKADFSQRLKGLLPGALGKSGASRV
;
A
#
# COMPACT_ATOMS: atom_id res chain seq x y z
N MET A 1 39.78 -72.82 -42.23
CA MET A 1 38.56 -72.28 -41.60
C MET A 1 39.01 -71.49 -40.40
N GLU A 2 39.35 -70.21 -40.61
CA GLU A 2 39.73 -69.33 -39.50
C GLU A 2 38.46 -68.80 -38.84
N VAL A 3 38.29 -69.14 -37.57
CA VAL A 3 37.19 -68.65 -36.74
C VAL A 3 37.54 -67.22 -36.34
N GLY A 4 36.97 -66.25 -37.04
CA GLY A 4 37.08 -64.84 -36.69
C GLY A 4 36.47 -64.59 -35.32
N THR A 5 37.32 -64.37 -34.32
CA THR A 5 36.89 -63.98 -32.97
C THR A 5 36.61 -62.48 -32.96
N THR A 6 35.34 -62.10 -32.91
CA THR A 6 34.92 -60.72 -32.69
C THR A 6 35.27 -60.31 -31.26
N VAL A 7 36.46 -59.75 -31.09
CA VAL A 7 36.85 -59.08 -29.84
C VAL A 7 35.96 -57.85 -29.68
N LEU A 8 35.01 -57.89 -28.73
CA LEU A 8 34.24 -56.72 -28.33
C LEU A 8 35.20 -55.67 -27.78
N ARG A 9 35.24 -54.51 -28.45
CA ARG A 9 36.03 -53.37 -28.01
C ARG A 9 35.24 -52.59 -26.97
N ASP A 10 35.80 -52.50 -25.78
CA ASP A 10 35.23 -51.81 -24.62
C ASP A 10 34.97 -50.33 -24.95
N ILE A 11 33.70 -49.94 -24.91
CA ILE A 11 33.28 -48.54 -25.06
C ILE A 11 33.67 -47.82 -23.78
N HIS A 12 34.74 -47.04 -23.87
CA HIS A 12 35.17 -46.18 -22.78
C HIS A 12 33.97 -45.29 -22.45
N GLY A 13 33.43 -45.47 -21.24
CA GLY A 13 32.28 -44.71 -20.76
C GLY A 13 32.57 -43.24 -20.95
N LEU A 14 31.60 -42.52 -21.52
CA LEU A 14 31.65 -41.07 -21.69
C LEU A 14 32.17 -40.47 -20.38
N ASP A 15 33.40 -39.95 -20.41
CA ASP A 15 34.00 -39.24 -19.30
C ASP A 15 32.92 -38.32 -18.73
N ALA A 16 32.61 -38.46 -17.44
CA ALA A 16 31.48 -37.78 -16.84
C ALA A 16 31.60 -36.30 -17.15
N ILE A 17 30.72 -35.79 -18.03
CA ILE A 17 30.77 -34.41 -18.47
C ILE A 17 30.71 -33.57 -17.20
N PRO A 18 31.76 -32.80 -16.86
CA PRO A 18 31.66 -31.89 -15.74
C PRO A 18 30.46 -31.01 -16.06
N TRP A 19 29.44 -31.03 -15.20
CA TRP A 19 28.17 -30.30 -15.35
C TRP A 19 28.35 -28.77 -15.28
N TRP A 20 29.58 -28.32 -15.49
CA TRP A 20 30.08 -26.96 -15.47
C TRP A 20 30.61 -26.64 -16.88
N PRO A 21 30.31 -25.47 -17.45
CA PRO A 21 29.87 -24.28 -16.78
C PRO A 21 28.35 -24.25 -16.77
N LEU A 22 27.74 -24.01 -15.61
CA LEU A 22 26.39 -23.44 -15.59
C LEU A 22 26.43 -22.27 -16.58
N ALA A 23 25.77 -22.43 -17.72
CA ALA A 23 25.78 -21.46 -18.79
C ALA A 23 25.53 -20.07 -18.18
N THR A 24 26.29 -19.06 -18.61
CA THR A 24 26.27 -17.71 -18.01
C THR A 24 24.86 -17.12 -17.87
N GLY A 25 23.87 -17.62 -18.62
CA GLY A 25 22.43 -17.39 -18.49
C GLY A 25 21.85 -17.61 -17.07
N TRP A 26 22.38 -18.55 -16.28
CA TRP A 26 21.89 -18.79 -14.91
C TRP A 26 22.18 -17.64 -13.96
N TRP A 27 23.26 -16.89 -14.18
CA TRP A 27 23.56 -15.71 -13.37
C TRP A 27 22.55 -14.58 -13.59
N TYR A 28 22.03 -14.45 -14.82
CA TYR A 28 20.94 -13.51 -15.10
C TYR A 28 19.63 -13.96 -14.45
N LEU A 29 19.31 -15.26 -14.47
CA LEU A 29 18.17 -15.83 -13.77
C LEU A 29 18.27 -15.65 -12.26
N ALA A 30 19.43 -15.93 -11.67
CA ALA A 30 19.70 -15.75 -10.25
C ALA A 30 19.65 -14.26 -9.85
N GLY A 31 20.22 -13.38 -10.67
CA GLY A 31 20.15 -11.92 -10.48
C GLY A 31 18.71 -11.40 -10.55
N LEU A 32 17.93 -11.85 -11.53
CA LEU A 32 16.53 -11.50 -11.67
C LEU A 32 15.68 -12.02 -10.50
N ALA A 33 15.91 -13.26 -10.09
CA ALA A 33 15.24 -13.86 -8.93
C ALA A 33 15.60 -13.12 -7.63
N GLY A 34 16.88 -12.77 -7.44
CA GLY A 34 17.34 -11.98 -6.30
C GLY A 34 16.72 -10.58 -6.29
N LEU A 35 16.64 -9.91 -7.44
CA LEU A 35 16.00 -8.61 -7.57
C LEU A 35 14.49 -8.69 -7.26
N LEU A 36 13.81 -9.72 -7.73
CA LEU A 36 12.41 -10.00 -7.42
C LEU A 36 12.21 -10.21 -5.91
N LEU A 37 13.03 -11.04 -5.28
CA LEU A 37 12.96 -11.29 -3.83
C LEU A 37 13.24 -10.02 -3.03
N LEU A 38 14.24 -9.23 -3.43
CA LEU A 38 14.54 -7.94 -2.81
C LEU A 38 13.36 -6.97 -2.96
N PHE A 39 12.77 -6.90 -4.15
CA PHE A 39 11.61 -6.05 -4.41
C PHE A 39 10.40 -6.47 -3.57
N ILE A 40 10.12 -7.77 -3.46
CA ILE A 40 9.06 -8.33 -2.62
C ILE A 40 9.34 -8.02 -1.15
N GLY A 41 10.57 -8.24 -0.68
CA GLY A 41 10.99 -7.97 0.70
C GLY A 41 10.87 -6.49 1.07
N ILE A 42 11.36 -5.59 0.22
CA ILE A 42 11.21 -4.14 0.39
C ILE A 42 9.73 -3.78 0.41
N ARG A 43 8.92 -4.31 -0.51
CA ARG A 43 7.49 -4.01 -0.54
C ARG A 43 6.78 -4.49 0.73
N TYR A 44 7.10 -5.69 1.19
CA TYR A 44 6.54 -6.26 2.42
C TYR A 44 6.96 -5.44 3.64
N TRP A 45 8.23 -5.06 3.73
CA TRP A 45 8.74 -4.19 4.79
C TRP A 45 8.10 -2.79 4.75
N LEU A 46 7.93 -2.21 3.56
CA LEU A 46 7.26 -0.92 3.41
C LEU A 46 5.78 -0.98 3.78
N ILE A 47 5.10 -2.11 3.55
CA ILE A 47 3.70 -2.31 3.91
C ILE A 47 3.54 -2.55 5.43
N TYR A 48 4.48 -3.28 6.04
CA TYR A 48 4.34 -3.76 7.43
C TYR A 48 5.04 -2.88 8.47
N TYR A 49 6.14 -2.23 8.10
CA TYR A 49 6.92 -1.35 8.99
C TYR A 49 6.76 0.14 8.66
N THR A 50 6.29 0.47 7.45
CA THR A 50 5.99 1.85 7.07
C THR A 50 4.49 1.99 6.83
N ASP A 51 3.74 2.09 7.93
CA ASP A 51 2.33 2.52 8.00
C ASP A 51 2.04 3.89 7.35
N TRP A 52 2.92 4.43 6.52
CA TRP A 52 2.90 5.83 6.11
C TRP A 52 2.91 6.07 4.59
N LEU A 53 3.52 5.17 3.80
CA LEU A 53 3.69 5.41 2.35
C LEU A 53 2.69 4.62 1.48
N GLY A 54 2.33 3.39 1.84
CA GLY A 54 1.53 2.51 0.99
C GLY A 54 0.02 2.75 1.04
N TRP A 55 -0.56 2.81 2.25
CA TRP A 55 -2.01 2.79 2.43
C TRP A 55 -2.72 4.03 1.85
N ARG A 56 -2.08 5.20 1.83
CA ARG A 56 -2.68 6.44 1.31
C ARG A 56 -2.79 6.44 -0.19
N GLY A 57 -1.75 5.95 -0.87
CA GLY A 57 -1.75 5.82 -2.33
C GLY A 57 -2.84 4.85 -2.79
N ASP A 58 -2.97 3.74 -2.07
CA ASP A 58 -3.99 2.73 -2.29
C ASP A 58 -5.40 3.25 -1.96
N ALA A 59 -5.62 3.84 -0.79
CA ALA A 59 -6.90 4.41 -0.41
C ALA A 59 -7.37 5.51 -1.38
N ARG A 60 -6.46 6.35 -1.88
CA ARG A 60 -6.77 7.34 -2.94
C ARG A 60 -7.15 6.68 -4.26
N ARG A 61 -6.48 5.58 -4.64
CA ARG A 61 -6.86 4.82 -5.84
C ARG A 61 -8.26 4.25 -5.67
N GLN A 62 -8.53 3.57 -4.56
CA GLN A 62 -9.82 2.99 -4.24
C GLN A 62 -10.94 4.04 -4.19
N LEU A 63 -10.73 5.21 -3.57
CA LEU A 63 -11.73 6.30 -3.60
C LEU A 63 -12.00 6.83 -5.01
N ARG A 64 -10.98 6.94 -5.87
CA ARG A 64 -11.18 7.32 -7.28
C ARG A 64 -11.97 6.26 -8.05
N ASP A 65 -11.69 4.99 -7.78
CA ASP A 65 -12.39 3.88 -8.41
C ASP A 65 -13.85 3.83 -7.94
N LEU A 66 -14.12 4.05 -6.65
CA LEU A 66 -15.47 4.19 -6.11
C LEU A 66 -16.23 5.37 -6.75
N LYS A 67 -15.57 6.51 -6.97
CA LYS A 67 -16.17 7.66 -7.65
C LYS A 67 -16.57 7.33 -9.09
N LYS A 68 -15.77 6.52 -9.80
CA LYS A 68 -16.09 6.04 -11.15
C LYS A 68 -17.20 5.00 -11.13
N ALA A 69 -17.13 4.06 -10.20
CA ALA A 69 -18.14 3.01 -10.00
C ALA A 69 -19.51 3.61 -9.69
N LEU A 70 -19.58 4.72 -8.94
CA LEU A 70 -20.83 5.42 -8.65
C LEU A 70 -21.62 5.86 -9.90
N ALA A 71 -20.96 6.04 -11.06
CA ALA A 71 -21.63 6.39 -12.30
C ALA A 71 -22.16 5.18 -13.09
N ARG A 72 -21.64 3.98 -12.82
CA ARG A 72 -21.90 2.77 -13.64
C ARG A 72 -22.56 1.63 -12.88
N GLU A 73 -22.38 1.60 -11.56
CA GLU A 73 -22.78 0.50 -10.69
C GLU A 73 -23.89 0.93 -9.74
N ASP A 74 -24.42 -0.05 -9.01
CA ASP A 74 -25.44 0.15 -7.99
C ASP A 74 -24.88 0.99 -6.81
N PRO A 75 -25.55 2.10 -6.41
CA PRO A 75 -25.09 2.97 -5.34
C PRO A 75 -24.89 2.25 -4.01
N GLN A 76 -25.70 1.23 -3.73
CA GLN A 76 -25.61 0.44 -2.51
C GLN A 76 -24.31 -0.36 -2.46
N ALA A 77 -23.94 -1.03 -3.55
CA ALA A 77 -22.66 -1.73 -3.66
C ALA A 77 -21.45 -0.79 -3.53
N VAL A 78 -21.58 0.46 -3.99
CA VAL A 78 -20.54 1.48 -3.81
C VAL A 78 -20.48 1.97 -2.36
N ALA A 79 -21.63 2.15 -1.70
CA ALA A 79 -21.71 2.55 -0.30
C ALA A 79 -21.08 1.49 0.62
N GLY A 80 -21.34 0.20 0.37
CA GLY A 80 -20.74 -0.90 1.13
C GLY A 80 -19.22 -0.91 1.03
N ARG A 81 -18.67 -0.79 -0.18
CA ARG A 81 -17.21 -0.69 -0.40
C ARG A 81 -16.60 0.57 0.23
N LEU A 82 -17.31 1.70 0.20
CA LEU A 82 -16.86 2.92 0.87
C LEU A 82 -16.80 2.74 2.39
N SER A 83 -17.82 2.14 2.99
CA SER A 83 -17.86 1.83 4.43
C SER A 83 -16.70 0.91 4.82
N GLU A 84 -16.48 -0.16 4.06
CA GLU A 84 -15.40 -1.11 4.33
C GLU A 84 -14.02 -0.44 4.23
N LEU A 85 -13.79 0.39 3.20
CA LEU A 85 -12.55 1.14 3.04
C LEU A 85 -12.28 2.05 4.24
N LEU A 86 -13.28 2.83 4.66
CA LEU A 86 -13.13 3.74 5.80
C LEU A 86 -12.89 2.98 7.11
N ARG A 87 -13.54 1.83 7.32
CA ARG A 87 -13.27 0.95 8.48
C ARG A 87 -11.84 0.41 8.47
N ARG A 88 -11.33 -0.05 7.32
CA ARG A 88 -9.93 -0.48 7.18
C ARG A 88 -8.96 0.64 7.55
N ILE A 89 -9.21 1.87 7.08
CA ILE A 89 -8.38 3.03 7.43
C ILE A 89 -8.46 3.34 8.93
N ALA A 90 -9.65 3.26 9.53
CA ALA A 90 -9.83 3.47 10.97
C ALA A 90 -9.06 2.43 11.79
N MET A 91 -9.08 1.16 11.39
CA MET A 91 -8.31 0.09 12.06
C MET A 91 -6.80 0.33 11.98
N VAL A 92 -6.28 0.70 10.80
CA VAL A 92 -4.86 1.03 10.62
C VAL A 92 -4.45 2.22 11.47
N ARG A 93 -5.31 3.24 11.61
CA ARG A 93 -4.99 4.49 12.31
C ARG A 93 -5.19 4.44 13.83
N SER A 94 -6.11 3.63 14.33
CA SER A 94 -6.44 3.53 15.78
C SER A 94 -5.58 2.51 16.54
N GLY A 95 -4.91 1.61 15.82
CA GLY A 95 -4.16 0.51 16.43
C GLY A 95 -5.09 -0.59 16.96
N ARG A 96 -4.51 -1.78 17.18
CA ARG A 96 -5.25 -3.03 17.39
C ARG A 96 -6.20 -3.03 18.60
N GLN A 97 -5.90 -2.25 19.66
CA GLN A 97 -6.75 -2.19 20.85
C GLN A 97 -7.96 -1.25 20.73
N GLN A 98 -7.83 -0.11 20.05
CA GLN A 98 -8.94 0.85 19.91
C GLN A 98 -9.87 0.49 18.76
N ALA A 99 -9.37 -0.24 17.75
CA ALA A 99 -10.16 -0.74 16.63
C ALA A 99 -11.37 -1.60 17.08
N ALA A 100 -11.22 -2.39 18.15
CA ALA A 100 -12.27 -3.27 18.65
C ALA A 100 -13.48 -2.52 19.24
N SER A 101 -13.30 -1.27 19.71
CA SER A 101 -14.39 -0.43 20.22
C SER A 101 -15.03 0.46 19.15
N LEU A 102 -14.52 0.47 17.92
CA LEU A 102 -15.03 1.31 16.84
C LEU A 102 -16.18 0.61 16.09
N THR A 103 -17.33 0.53 16.73
CA THR A 103 -18.58 -0.01 16.16
C THR A 103 -19.69 1.03 16.18
N GLY A 104 -20.57 1.01 15.18
CA GLY A 104 -21.75 1.87 15.13
C GLY A 104 -21.42 3.37 15.17
N ASP A 105 -22.19 4.14 15.92
CA ASP A 105 -22.04 5.59 16.07
C ASP A 105 -20.69 6.01 16.66
N THR A 106 -20.08 5.17 17.50
CA THR A 106 -18.73 5.42 18.05
C THR A 106 -17.68 5.52 16.94
N TRP A 107 -17.86 4.79 15.83
CA TRP A 107 -16.98 4.88 14.67
C TRP A 107 -17.17 6.20 13.91
N LEU A 108 -18.42 6.67 13.73
CA LEU A 108 -18.70 7.96 13.10
C LEU A 108 -18.15 9.13 13.94
N HIS A 109 -18.33 9.06 15.26
CA HIS A 109 -17.76 10.03 16.19
C HIS A 109 -16.23 10.06 16.12
N TRP A 110 -15.59 8.88 16.09
CA TRP A 110 -14.14 8.79 15.91
C TRP A 110 -13.70 9.40 14.57
N LEU A 111 -14.46 9.18 13.50
CA LEU A 111 -14.17 9.72 12.18
C LEU A 111 -14.25 11.25 12.19
N GLY A 112 -15.28 11.82 12.80
CA GLY A 112 -15.41 13.26 13.04
C GLY A 112 -14.25 13.84 13.85
N LYS A 113 -13.89 13.19 14.96
CA LYS A 113 -12.74 13.62 15.80
C LYS A 113 -11.40 13.62 15.04
N HIS A 114 -11.23 12.69 14.10
CA HIS A 114 -10.01 12.56 13.29
C HIS A 114 -10.09 13.30 11.96
N ASP A 115 -11.21 13.98 11.67
CA ASP A 115 -11.43 14.76 10.48
C ASP A 115 -11.21 16.25 10.72
N LYS A 116 -10.06 16.74 10.23
CA LYS A 116 -9.73 18.17 10.28
C LYS A 116 -10.51 19.01 9.28
N THR A 117 -11.34 18.40 8.43
CA THR A 117 -12.11 19.10 7.40
C THR A 117 -13.49 19.56 7.88
N GLY A 118 -13.90 19.16 9.10
CA GLY A 118 -15.14 19.60 9.72
C GLY A 118 -16.40 19.02 9.06
N PHE A 119 -16.30 17.85 8.42
CA PHE A 119 -17.48 17.18 7.89
C PHE A 119 -18.25 16.48 9.03
N ASP A 120 -19.57 16.64 9.04
CA ASP A 120 -20.45 16.00 10.02
C ASP A 120 -20.72 14.55 9.63
N TRP A 121 -19.85 13.66 10.09
CA TRP A 121 -19.94 12.22 9.86
C TRP A 121 -21.07 11.57 10.67
N GLU A 122 -21.51 12.16 11.78
CA GLU A 122 -22.56 11.58 12.63
C GLU A 122 -23.93 11.74 11.97
N GLN A 123 -24.20 12.91 11.38
CA GLN A 123 -25.46 13.17 10.69
C GLN A 123 -25.51 12.53 9.30
N HIS A 124 -24.45 12.67 8.51
CA HIS A 124 -24.46 12.24 7.10
C HIS A 124 -23.84 10.86 6.87
N GLY A 125 -23.13 10.29 7.86
CA GLY A 125 -22.44 9.02 7.72
C GLY A 125 -23.25 7.79 8.14
N GLN A 126 -24.50 7.96 8.63
CA GLN A 126 -25.33 6.83 9.10
C GLN A 126 -25.52 5.74 8.03
N ILE A 127 -25.62 6.16 6.76
CA ILE A 127 -25.72 5.25 5.63
C ILE A 127 -24.51 4.31 5.50
N LEU A 128 -23.33 4.72 5.98
CA LEU A 128 -22.12 3.89 5.99
C LEU A 128 -22.19 2.79 7.05
N LEU A 129 -22.99 2.96 8.11
CA LEU A 129 -23.17 1.93 9.14
C LEU A 129 -24.00 0.77 8.60
N SER A 130 -25.09 1.10 7.91
CA SER A 130 -26.05 0.13 7.37
C SER A 130 -25.68 -0.37 5.98
N ALA A 131 -24.86 0.34 5.20
CA ALA A 131 -24.54 -0.01 3.82
C ALA A 131 -24.10 -1.47 3.57
N PRO A 132 -23.26 -2.12 4.42
CA PRO A 132 -22.88 -3.53 4.23
C PRO A 132 -24.03 -4.51 4.47
N TYR A 133 -25.07 -4.11 5.21
CA TYR A 133 -26.19 -4.95 5.65
C TYR A 133 -27.54 -4.46 5.10
N MET A 134 -27.52 -3.47 4.21
CA MET A 134 -28.72 -2.83 3.68
C MET A 134 -29.45 -3.84 2.77
N PRO A 135 -30.77 -4.00 2.88
CA PRO A 135 -31.53 -4.82 1.95
C PRO A 135 -31.65 -4.12 0.59
N PRO A 136 -31.72 -4.86 -0.53
CA PRO A 136 -31.78 -4.31 -1.89
C PRO A 136 -33.05 -3.50 -2.20
N SER A 137 -34.02 -3.48 -1.28
CA SER A 137 -35.24 -2.67 -1.37
C SER A 137 -35.04 -1.21 -0.97
N MET A 138 -33.93 -0.86 -0.31
CA MET A 138 -33.70 0.48 0.21
C MET A 138 -32.79 1.28 -0.73
N SER A 139 -33.30 2.39 -1.28
CA SER A 139 -32.58 3.19 -2.27
C SER A 139 -31.58 4.15 -1.64
N VAL A 140 -30.31 4.08 -2.07
CA VAL A 140 -29.26 5.04 -1.70
C VAL A 140 -29.19 6.18 -2.72
N GLU A 141 -29.30 7.42 -2.27
CA GLU A 141 -29.13 8.57 -3.16
C GLU A 141 -27.68 8.72 -3.65
N ARG A 142 -27.49 8.68 -4.98
CA ARG A 142 -26.18 8.89 -5.61
C ARG A 142 -25.52 10.22 -5.22
N LYS A 143 -26.33 11.28 -5.05
CA LYS A 143 -25.83 12.62 -4.69
C LYS A 143 -25.24 12.65 -3.30
N GLU A 144 -25.90 11.99 -2.35
CA GLU A 144 -25.44 11.86 -0.97
C GLU A 144 -24.15 11.03 -0.91
N LEU A 145 -24.12 9.88 -1.61
CA LEU A 145 -22.93 9.05 -1.68
C LEU A 145 -21.74 9.78 -2.34
N ALA A 146 -21.98 10.60 -3.37
CA ALA A 146 -20.94 11.45 -3.96
C ALA A 146 -20.41 12.52 -2.98
N ARG A 147 -21.26 13.03 -2.05
CA ARG A 147 -20.81 13.92 -0.97
C ARG A 147 -19.91 13.16 0.00
N LEU A 148 -20.27 11.94 0.39
CA LEU A 148 -19.46 11.10 1.28
C LEU A 148 -18.10 10.72 0.69
N ILE A 149 -18.06 10.33 -0.59
CA ILE A 149 -16.78 10.04 -1.28
C ILE A 149 -15.87 11.28 -1.31
N ARG A 150 -16.45 12.47 -1.54
CA ARG A 150 -15.68 13.73 -1.51
C ARG A 150 -15.19 14.06 -0.10
N ALA A 151 -16.03 13.88 0.93
CA ALA A 151 -15.64 14.06 2.31
C ALA A 151 -14.49 13.12 2.69
N ALA A 152 -14.60 11.84 2.35
CA ALA A 152 -13.55 10.83 2.57
C ALA A 152 -12.24 11.20 1.85
N THR A 153 -12.33 11.69 0.61
CA THR A 153 -11.15 12.15 -0.15
C THR A 153 -10.45 13.31 0.57
N ARG A 154 -11.22 14.33 0.97
CA ARG A 154 -10.66 15.49 1.69
C ARG A 154 -10.07 15.09 3.03
N TRP A 155 -10.70 14.18 3.75
CA TRP A 155 -10.21 13.66 5.02
C TRP A 155 -8.83 12.98 4.86
N ILE A 156 -8.68 12.11 3.87
CA ILE A 156 -7.40 11.43 3.58
C ILE A 156 -6.31 12.44 3.18
N ASP A 157 -6.68 13.48 2.43
CA ASP A 157 -5.75 14.52 2.01
C ASP A 157 -5.34 15.48 3.15
N ALA A 158 -6.29 15.86 4.00
CA ALA A 158 -6.08 16.72 5.17
C ALA A 158 -5.30 16.02 6.30
N SER A 159 -5.31 14.69 6.31
CA SER A 159 -4.55 13.87 7.27
C SER A 159 -3.01 13.92 7.06
N ARG A 160 -2.49 14.84 6.24
CA ARG A 160 -1.04 15.14 6.17
C ARG A 160 -0.52 15.48 7.56
N PRO A 161 0.48 14.75 8.10
CA PRO A 161 1.17 15.20 9.30
C PRO A 161 1.99 16.42 8.91
N ALA A 162 1.55 17.60 9.34
CA ALA A 162 2.40 18.78 9.34
C ALA A 162 3.67 18.53 10.19
N GLU A 163 3.57 17.63 11.17
CA GLU A 163 4.64 17.27 12.11
C GLU A 163 5.81 16.53 11.46
N GLN A 164 5.60 15.72 10.42
CA GLN A 164 6.70 14.92 9.84
C GLN A 164 7.57 15.70 8.84
N LYS A 165 7.01 16.74 8.19
CA LYS A 165 7.84 17.72 7.47
C LYS A 165 8.69 18.53 8.44
N ALA A 166 8.13 18.90 9.60
CA ALA A 166 8.85 19.63 10.62
C ALA A 166 9.98 18.78 11.24
N ASP A 167 9.67 17.53 11.64
CA ASP A 167 10.64 16.59 12.20
C ASP A 167 11.72 16.20 11.18
N PHE A 168 11.35 15.86 9.94
CA PHE A 168 12.35 15.54 8.91
C PHE A 168 13.22 16.75 8.57
N SER A 169 12.66 17.95 8.45
CA SER A 169 13.45 19.17 8.23
C SER A 169 14.37 19.50 9.41
N GLN A 170 13.91 19.26 10.65
CA GLN A 170 14.73 19.45 11.85
C GLN A 170 15.85 18.42 11.94
N ARG A 171 15.57 17.14 11.66
CA ARG A 171 16.58 16.07 11.59
C ARG A 171 17.58 16.29 10.46
N LEU A 172 17.14 16.80 9.31
CA LEU A 172 18.03 17.19 8.20
C LEU A 172 18.92 18.38 8.57
N LYS A 173 18.38 19.37 9.28
CA LYS A 173 19.16 20.50 9.82
C LYS A 173 20.16 20.06 10.89
N GLY A 174 19.82 19.08 11.72
CA GLY A 174 20.74 18.49 12.70
C GLY A 174 21.85 17.63 12.09
N LEU A 175 21.59 17.02 10.92
CA LEU A 175 22.56 16.20 10.17
C LEU A 175 23.52 17.00 9.28
N LEU A 176 23.29 18.31 9.09
CA LEU A 176 24.18 19.21 8.35
C LEU A 176 24.91 20.17 9.30
N PRO A 177 25.96 19.72 10.03
CA PRO A 177 26.84 20.66 10.71
C PRO A 177 27.73 21.35 9.65
N GLY A 178 27.56 22.66 9.49
CA GLY A 178 28.68 23.52 9.08
C GLY A 178 28.79 24.01 7.64
N ALA A 179 27.81 23.80 6.76
CA ALA A 179 27.87 24.44 5.43
C ALA A 179 27.10 25.77 5.43
N LEU A 180 27.70 26.82 6.02
CA LEU A 180 27.54 28.25 5.67
C LEU A 180 28.20 29.12 6.77
N GLY A 181 29.52 29.04 6.87
CA GLY A 181 30.34 29.85 7.76
C GLY A 181 31.34 30.71 6.99
N LYS A 182 30.87 31.86 6.46
CA LYS A 182 31.62 33.11 6.28
C LYS A 182 32.91 33.05 5.44
N SER A 183 32.79 33.28 4.12
CA SER A 183 33.87 33.92 3.36
C SER A 183 33.45 35.36 3.10
N GLY A 184 33.87 36.25 4.00
CA GLY A 184 33.59 37.68 3.98
C GLY A 184 34.80 38.43 4.49
N ALA A 185 35.58 38.95 3.54
CA ALA A 185 36.36 40.18 3.59
C ALA A 185 37.27 40.45 4.81
N SER A 186 38.58 40.34 4.58
CA SER A 186 39.58 41.28 5.13
C SER A 186 40.77 41.28 4.16
N ARG A 187 40.85 42.25 3.24
CA ARG A 187 41.74 43.43 3.34
C ARG A 187 43.14 43.09 3.86
N VAL A 188 44.07 42.93 2.93
CA VAL A 188 45.40 43.58 2.95
C VAL A 188 45.66 44.09 1.55
#